data_AF-A0A3Q1BWL9-F1
#
_entry.id   AF-A0A3Q1BWL9-F1
#
_cell.length_a   1.000
_cell.length_b   1.000
_cell.length_c   1.000
_cell.angle_alpha   90.00
_cell.angle_beta   90.00
_cell.angle_gamma   90.00
#
_symmetry.space_group_name_H-M   'P 1'
#
loop_
_entity.id
_entity.type
_entity.pdbx_description
1 polymer ?
#
loop_
_entity_poly.entity_id
_entity_poly.type
_entity_poly.pdbx_seq_one_letter_code
_entity_poly.pdbx_strand_id
1 'polypeptide(L)'
;MLKLSYNKLKEINRHTLQGLWSLARLHLDHNRLEFIHPDSFQGLTSLRLLQLEGNQLQQLHPATFTTFTLMGHFHVSTLKHLYLSDNGLTSLPSRLVATMPQLENLYLHGNPWTCDCNMRWFHDWDKTSPEDTSIAPIEGFAGNSVSLPCVASGSPDAEIIWILPNVTVHLGGKVDLECKVEGHPVPRVTWVLPNLVHMDAALGFPSQQRVVVMNNGTLRIGQASYTDRGIYKCIGSSAAGADTVSVRLYVSALPPVIQQTLHENTSLPEGGTAYIHCTATGAPQPVIRWITPDGIQLTASQLVTGQNLVVFPNGTLYIRGLGPRNAGRYECSASNTVFAPLPQSKKVLGWNMMVSCFVEFVGSSCA
;
A
#
# COMPACT_ATOMS: atom_id res chain seq x y z
N MET A 1 44.48 9.48 10.76
CA MET A 1 43.83 8.69 11.82
C MET A 1 42.93 9.65 12.59
N LEU A 2 41.70 9.25 12.90
CA LEU A 2 40.75 10.03 13.68
C LEU A 2 40.31 9.20 14.88
N LYS A 3 40.43 9.76 16.08
CA LYS A 3 40.05 9.11 17.34
C LYS A 3 38.94 9.89 18.00
N LEU A 4 37.80 9.24 18.16
CA LEU A 4 36.58 9.76 18.80
C LEU A 4 36.06 8.79 19.87
N SER A 5 36.92 7.88 20.34
CA SER A 5 36.61 6.89 21.37
C SER A 5 36.24 7.52 22.71
N TYR A 6 35.51 6.79 23.57
CA TYR A 6 35.15 7.22 24.93
C TYR A 6 34.38 8.55 24.99
N ASN A 7 33.48 8.76 24.02
CA ASN A 7 32.62 9.94 23.95
C ASN A 7 31.14 9.58 24.18
N LYS A 8 30.25 10.53 23.93
CA LYS A 8 28.79 10.36 24.10
C LYS A 8 28.04 10.43 22.77
N LEU A 9 28.69 10.05 21.67
CA LEU A 9 28.10 10.08 20.34
C LEU A 9 26.94 9.08 20.25
N LYS A 10 25.80 9.51 19.71
CA LYS A 10 24.59 8.69 19.53
C LYS A 10 24.35 8.21 18.11
N GLU A 11 24.76 9.00 17.13
CA GLU A 11 24.57 8.70 15.73
C GLU A 11 25.72 9.22 14.88
N ILE A 12 25.92 8.60 13.71
CA ILE A 12 26.78 9.12 12.64
C ILE A 12 25.90 9.33 11.42
N ASN A 13 25.92 10.57 10.92
CA ASN A 13 25.11 10.98 9.78
C ASN A 13 25.96 11.00 8.50
N ARG A 14 25.31 11.01 7.33
CA ARG A 14 25.97 10.95 6.02
C ARG A 14 27.02 12.04 5.73
N HIS A 15 26.95 13.17 6.44
CA HIS A 15 27.88 14.29 6.25
C HIS A 15 28.98 14.36 7.32
N THR A 16 28.89 13.54 8.38
CA THR A 16 29.77 13.66 9.56
C THR A 16 31.25 13.44 9.22
N LEU A 17 31.55 12.56 8.26
CA LEU A 17 32.91 12.20 7.86
C LEU A 17 33.22 12.62 6.40
N GLN A 18 32.38 13.47 5.83
CA GLN A 18 32.54 13.92 4.45
C GLN A 18 33.86 14.67 4.29
N GLY A 19 34.60 14.35 3.22
CA GLY A 19 35.88 14.99 2.92
C GLY A 19 37.11 14.35 3.59
N LEU A 20 36.95 13.29 4.37
CA LEU A 20 38.06 12.60 5.03
C LEU A 20 38.66 11.46 4.17
N TRP A 21 38.89 11.70 2.88
CA TRP A 21 39.26 10.67 1.89
C TRP A 21 40.58 9.93 2.20
N SER A 22 41.53 10.59 2.87
CA SER A 22 42.82 10.02 3.28
C SER A 22 42.78 9.32 4.65
N LEU A 23 41.61 9.23 5.28
CA LEU A 23 41.48 8.64 6.61
C LEU A 23 41.68 7.12 6.57
N ALA A 24 42.80 6.65 7.12
CA ALA A 24 43.12 5.22 7.14
C ALA A 24 42.58 4.44 8.36
N ARG A 25 42.42 5.13 9.51
CA ARG A 25 42.03 4.52 10.79
C ARG A 25 41.03 5.42 11.50
N LEU A 26 39.89 4.85 11.89
CA LEU A 26 38.82 5.55 12.58
C LEU A 26 38.45 4.78 13.85
N HIS A 27 38.57 5.45 14.99
CA HIS A 27 38.20 4.90 16.29
C HIS A 27 36.96 5.61 16.83
N LEU A 28 35.89 4.85 17.04
CA LEU A 28 34.59 5.27 17.54
C LEU A 28 34.12 4.37 18.71
N ASP A 29 35.04 3.59 19.27
CA ASP A 29 34.77 2.66 20.35
C ASP A 29 34.35 3.35 21.66
N HIS A 30 33.64 2.62 22.52
CA HIS A 30 33.18 3.11 23.82
C HIS A 30 32.36 4.41 23.72
N ASN A 31 31.36 4.43 22.85
CA ASN A 31 30.42 5.54 22.66
C ASN A 31 28.99 5.09 23.02
N ARG A 32 27.96 5.79 22.51
CA ARG A 32 26.54 5.43 22.68
C ARG A 32 25.87 5.32 21.32
N LEU A 33 26.59 4.88 20.29
CA LEU A 33 26.08 4.87 18.92
C LEU A 33 24.95 3.84 18.80
N GLU A 34 23.75 4.33 18.50
CA GLU A 34 22.55 3.52 18.24
C GLU A 34 22.33 3.35 16.73
N PHE A 35 22.79 4.33 15.94
CA PHE A 35 22.57 4.39 14.49
C PHE A 35 23.78 4.90 13.72
N ILE A 36 24.06 4.28 12.57
CA ILE A 36 25.03 4.75 11.58
C ILE A 36 24.30 4.82 10.25
N HIS A 37 24.23 6.00 9.65
CA HIS A 37 23.60 6.17 8.34
C HIS A 37 24.38 5.37 7.28
N PRO A 38 23.72 4.66 6.33
CA PRO A 38 24.38 3.79 5.36
C PRO A 38 25.52 4.44 4.56
N ASP A 39 25.35 5.71 4.18
CA ASP A 39 26.35 6.46 3.40
C ASP A 39 27.41 7.18 4.25
N SER A 40 27.46 6.97 5.56
CA SER A 40 28.34 7.74 6.46
C SER A 40 29.83 7.58 6.16
N PHE A 41 30.24 6.45 5.59
CA PHE A 41 31.63 6.16 5.24
C PHE A 41 31.91 6.28 3.74
N GLN A 42 30.93 6.77 2.96
CA GLN A 42 31.09 6.97 1.53
C GLN A 42 32.19 8.01 1.25
N GLY A 43 33.12 7.67 0.37
CA GLY A 43 34.28 8.50 0.03
C GLY A 43 35.51 8.28 0.92
N LEU A 44 35.44 7.45 1.97
CA LEU A 44 36.60 7.09 2.80
C LEU A 44 37.46 6.01 2.14
N THR A 45 37.99 6.30 0.95
CA THR A 45 38.69 5.33 0.08
C THR A 45 40.00 4.78 0.67
N SER A 46 40.58 5.47 1.64
CA SER A 46 41.81 5.02 2.33
C SER A 46 41.55 4.22 3.61
N LEU A 47 40.29 4.06 4.03
CA LEU A 47 39.97 3.44 5.32
C LEU A 47 40.37 1.97 5.33
N ARG A 48 41.05 1.53 6.38
CA ARG A 48 41.49 0.12 6.55
C ARG A 48 41.03 -0.47 7.87
N LEU A 49 40.89 0.37 8.89
CA LEU A 49 40.54 -0.06 10.24
C LEU A 49 39.43 0.83 10.81
N LEU A 50 38.39 0.19 11.30
CA LEU A 50 37.24 0.81 11.93
C LEU A 50 36.93 0.14 13.28
N GLN A 51 37.04 0.92 14.35
CA GLN A 51 36.71 0.49 15.71
C GLN A 51 35.32 1.00 16.10
N LEU A 52 34.38 0.10 16.36
CA LEU A 52 33.01 0.40 16.82
C LEU A 52 32.64 -0.39 18.09
N GLU A 53 33.63 -1.03 18.73
CA GLU A 53 33.47 -1.79 19.96
C GLU A 53 32.82 -0.98 21.09
N GLY A 54 32.00 -1.60 21.94
CA GLY A 54 31.42 -0.93 23.11
C GLY A 54 30.43 0.17 22.75
N ASN A 55 29.52 -0.09 21.81
CA ASN A 55 28.45 0.82 21.38
C ASN A 55 27.06 0.18 21.58
N GLN A 56 25.99 0.80 21.07
CA GLN A 56 24.60 0.37 21.26
C GLN A 56 23.92 0.01 19.94
N LEU A 57 24.70 -0.43 18.94
CA LEU A 57 24.19 -0.74 17.61
C LEU A 57 23.34 -2.02 17.67
N GLN A 58 22.08 -1.94 17.23
CA GLN A 58 21.16 -3.09 17.23
C GLN A 58 21.04 -3.77 15.88
N GLN A 59 21.21 -3.00 14.79
CA GLN A 59 21.12 -3.48 13.42
C GLN A 59 22.05 -2.69 12.51
N LEU A 60 22.47 -3.31 11.40
CA LEU A 60 23.31 -2.69 10.39
C LEU A 60 22.67 -2.84 9.02
N HIS A 61 22.61 -1.74 8.27
CA HIS A 61 22.21 -1.79 6.87
C HIS A 61 23.30 -2.49 6.04
N PRO A 62 22.98 -3.28 5.00
CA PRO A 62 23.99 -3.99 4.19
C PRO A 62 25.07 -3.10 3.57
N ALA A 63 24.76 -1.83 3.31
CA ALA A 63 25.69 -0.86 2.75
C ALA A 63 26.46 -0.04 3.81
N THR A 64 26.26 -0.26 5.11
CA THR A 64 26.77 0.64 6.16
C THR A 64 28.27 0.88 6.06
N PHE A 65 29.08 -0.12 5.69
CA PHE A 65 30.54 -0.01 5.63
C PHE A 65 31.10 0.20 4.21
N THR A 66 30.25 0.54 3.25
CA THR A 66 30.69 0.77 1.88
C THR A 66 31.44 2.10 1.82
N THR A 67 32.66 2.06 1.27
CA THR A 67 33.52 3.25 1.20
C THR A 67 33.47 3.92 -0.17
N PHE A 68 33.04 3.21 -1.20
CA PHE A 68 32.80 3.77 -2.52
C PHE A 68 31.81 2.91 -3.31
N THR A 69 31.13 3.55 -4.26
CA THR A 69 30.22 2.90 -5.22
C THR A 69 30.81 2.99 -6.62
N LEU A 70 31.18 1.85 -7.19
CA LEU A 70 31.60 1.71 -8.58
C LEU A 70 30.36 1.68 -9.49
N MET A 71 30.38 2.48 -10.57
CA MET A 71 29.32 2.53 -11.60
C MET A 71 27.89 2.68 -11.03
N GLY A 72 27.73 3.41 -9.92
CA GLY A 72 26.43 3.72 -9.32
C GLY A 72 25.67 2.56 -8.66
N HIS A 73 26.16 1.32 -8.77
CA HIS A 73 25.44 0.14 -8.26
C HIS A 73 26.31 -0.87 -7.51
N PHE A 74 27.62 -0.88 -7.75
CA PHE A 74 28.53 -1.85 -7.13
C PHE A 74 29.20 -1.24 -5.89
N HIS A 75 28.77 -1.66 -4.71
CA HIS A 75 29.24 -1.08 -3.45
C HIS A 75 30.40 -1.89 -2.88
N VAL A 76 31.51 -1.23 -2.56
CA VAL A 76 32.73 -1.90 -2.06
C VAL A 76 33.32 -1.13 -0.89
N SER A 77 33.83 -1.89 0.08
CA SER A 77 34.58 -1.39 1.20
C SER A 77 36.07 -1.67 1.02
N THR A 78 36.89 -0.75 1.55
CA THR A 78 38.34 -0.92 1.62
C THR A 78 38.84 -1.46 2.96
N LEU A 79 37.93 -1.77 3.89
CA LEU A 79 38.26 -2.23 5.23
C LEU A 79 39.01 -3.57 5.22
N LYS A 80 40.02 -3.65 6.09
CA LYS A 80 40.79 -4.84 6.45
C LYS A 80 40.48 -5.33 7.86
N HIS A 81 40.20 -4.40 8.78
CA HIS A 81 39.93 -4.71 10.17
C HIS A 81 38.67 -3.99 10.65
N LEU A 82 37.71 -4.76 11.16
CA LEU A 82 36.43 -4.24 11.65
C LEU A 82 36.15 -4.81 13.04
N TYR A 83 35.97 -3.91 14.01
CA TYR A 83 35.65 -4.27 15.40
C TYR A 83 34.22 -3.87 15.72
N LEU A 84 33.35 -4.85 15.90
CA LEU A 84 31.92 -4.68 16.24
C LEU A 84 31.55 -5.34 17.56
N SER A 85 32.55 -5.78 18.33
CA SER A 85 32.34 -6.43 19.62
C SER A 85 31.55 -5.55 20.60
N ASP A 86 30.94 -6.17 21.60
CA ASP A 86 30.30 -5.47 22.72
C ASP A 86 29.29 -4.41 22.26
N ASN A 87 28.35 -4.84 21.41
CA ASN A 87 27.24 -4.05 20.87
C ASN A 87 25.90 -4.78 21.13
N GLY A 88 24.80 -4.27 20.56
CA GLY A 88 23.47 -4.88 20.65
C GLY A 88 23.03 -5.66 19.42
N LEU A 89 23.97 -6.09 18.55
CA LEU A 89 23.63 -6.66 17.25
C LEU A 89 23.01 -8.05 17.39
N THR A 90 21.85 -8.25 16.75
CA THR A 90 21.14 -9.54 16.75
C THR A 90 21.40 -10.36 15.50
N SER A 91 21.74 -9.72 14.38
CA SER A 91 22.09 -10.39 13.13
C SER A 91 23.09 -9.55 12.32
N LEU A 92 23.81 -10.21 11.42
CA LEU A 92 24.74 -9.58 10.50
C LEU A 92 24.36 -9.96 9.06
N PRO A 93 24.01 -8.99 8.19
CA PRO A 93 23.59 -9.31 6.82
C PRO A 93 24.73 -9.96 6.02
N SER A 94 24.48 -11.07 5.33
CA SER A 94 25.50 -11.71 4.46
C SER A 94 26.07 -10.76 3.40
N ARG A 95 25.20 -9.91 2.85
CA ARG A 95 25.58 -8.88 1.87
C ARG A 95 26.53 -7.83 2.42
N LEU A 96 26.52 -7.57 3.73
CA LEU A 96 27.44 -6.62 4.35
C LEU A 96 28.88 -7.13 4.23
N VAL A 97 29.13 -8.39 4.57
CA VAL A 97 30.46 -9.00 4.44
C VAL A 97 30.87 -9.18 2.98
N ALA A 98 29.92 -9.50 2.10
CA ALA A 98 30.19 -9.61 0.66
C ALA A 98 30.73 -8.30 0.03
N THR A 99 30.43 -7.13 0.62
CA THR A 99 30.97 -5.83 0.15
C THR A 99 32.40 -5.56 0.63
N MET A 100 32.97 -6.39 1.50
CA MET A 100 34.31 -6.23 2.10
C MET A 100 35.29 -7.33 1.61
N PRO A 101 35.69 -7.33 0.33
CA PRO A 101 36.53 -8.39 -0.24
C PRO A 101 37.99 -8.39 0.25
N GLN A 102 38.40 -7.40 1.06
CA GLN A 102 39.74 -7.27 1.62
C GLN A 102 39.76 -7.45 3.13
N LEU A 103 38.65 -7.91 3.73
CA LEU A 103 38.54 -8.06 5.17
C LEU A 103 39.46 -9.19 5.64
N GLU A 104 40.38 -8.86 6.55
CA GLU A 104 41.33 -9.78 7.17
C GLU A 104 40.87 -10.16 8.58
N ASN A 105 40.38 -9.18 9.36
CA ASN A 105 39.95 -9.36 10.74
C ASN A 105 38.54 -8.79 10.99
N LEU A 106 37.70 -9.59 11.64
CA LEU A 106 36.34 -9.23 12.02
C LEU A 106 36.04 -9.68 13.46
N TYR A 107 35.81 -8.74 14.36
CA TYR A 107 35.53 -9.01 15.78
C TYR A 107 34.05 -8.79 16.09
N LEU A 108 33.40 -9.83 16.62
CA LEU A 108 31.94 -9.89 16.79
C LEU A 108 31.47 -10.36 18.17
N HIS A 109 32.39 -10.66 19.10
CA HIS A 109 32.02 -11.18 20.43
C HIS A 109 31.22 -10.16 21.25
N GLY A 110 30.55 -10.59 22.31
CA GLY A 110 29.80 -9.68 23.19
C GLY A 110 28.56 -9.05 22.56
N ASN A 111 27.99 -9.67 21.53
CA ASN A 111 26.72 -9.27 20.90
C ASN A 111 25.64 -10.34 21.10
N PRO A 112 24.35 -9.97 21.22
CA PRO A 112 23.21 -10.88 21.39
C PRO A 112 22.79 -11.55 20.06
N TRP A 113 23.71 -12.28 19.42
CA TRP A 113 23.45 -12.91 18.13
C TRP A 113 22.28 -13.91 18.17
N THR A 114 21.38 -13.79 17.19
CA THR A 114 20.22 -14.66 16.98
C THR A 114 20.56 -15.72 15.93
N CYS A 115 20.35 -16.99 16.27
CA CYS A 115 20.59 -18.12 15.37
C CYS A 115 19.39 -18.40 14.45
N ASP A 116 19.17 -17.50 13.48
CA ASP A 116 18.05 -17.57 12.55
C ASP A 116 18.52 -17.86 11.10
N CYS A 117 17.61 -17.92 10.13
CA CYS A 117 18.00 -18.14 8.73
C CYS A 117 18.89 -17.02 8.15
N ASN A 118 18.85 -15.80 8.70
CA ASN A 118 19.70 -14.69 8.26
C ASN A 118 21.16 -14.89 8.67
N MET A 119 21.42 -15.66 9.73
CA MET A 119 22.76 -15.99 10.23
C MET A 119 23.29 -17.34 9.72
N ARG A 120 22.58 -18.04 8.83
CA ARG A 120 23.03 -19.33 8.25
C ARG A 120 24.40 -19.23 7.57
N TRP A 121 24.65 -18.13 6.86
CA TRP A 121 25.94 -17.90 6.20
C TRP A 121 27.10 -17.83 7.20
N PHE A 122 26.84 -17.38 8.43
CA PHE A 122 27.86 -17.24 9.46
C PHE A 122 28.30 -18.60 9.99
N HIS A 123 27.35 -19.52 10.19
CA HIS A 123 27.63 -20.91 10.52
C HIS A 123 28.43 -21.62 9.39
N ASP A 124 28.08 -21.36 8.13
CA ASP A 124 28.82 -21.93 7.00
C ASP A 124 30.23 -21.32 6.87
N TRP A 125 30.40 -20.03 7.16
CA TRP A 125 31.69 -19.33 7.18
C TRP A 125 32.60 -19.81 8.32
N ASP A 126 32.06 -19.99 9.52
CA ASP A 126 32.77 -20.53 10.69
C ASP A 126 33.28 -21.95 10.45
N LYS A 127 32.47 -22.82 9.81
CA LYS A 127 32.88 -24.19 9.43
C LYS A 127 33.95 -24.24 8.34
N THR A 128 34.04 -23.22 7.50
CA THR A 128 35.11 -23.10 6.49
C THR A 128 36.38 -22.45 7.02
N SER A 129 36.36 -21.92 8.25
CA SER A 129 37.55 -21.42 8.93
C SER A 129 38.41 -22.63 9.35
N PRO A 130 39.64 -22.79 8.83
CA PRO A 130 40.41 -24.00 9.05
C PRO A 130 40.94 -24.05 10.48
N GLU A 131 40.43 -25.00 11.26
CA GLU A 131 41.26 -25.67 12.26
C GLU A 131 42.35 -26.46 11.49
N ASP A 132 43.56 -25.90 11.48
CA ASP A 132 44.86 -26.57 11.28
C ASP A 132 45.60 -26.47 9.91
N THR A 133 46.85 -25.97 10.02
CA THR A 133 48.04 -26.07 9.13
C THR A 133 48.04 -25.52 7.69
N SER A 134 48.45 -24.25 7.51
CA SER A 134 49.42 -23.75 6.48
C SER A 134 49.26 -22.27 6.13
N ILE A 135 48.35 -21.54 6.77
CA ILE A 135 48.26 -20.08 6.69
C ILE A 135 48.70 -19.58 8.07
N ALA A 136 49.77 -18.78 8.13
CA ALA A 136 50.22 -18.19 9.39
C ALA A 136 49.01 -17.51 10.07
N PRO A 137 48.82 -17.70 11.39
CA PRO A 137 47.65 -17.19 12.09
C PRO A 137 47.60 -15.69 11.83
N ILE A 138 46.50 -15.21 11.24
CA ILE A 138 46.21 -13.79 11.33
C ILE A 138 46.03 -13.56 12.84
N GLU A 139 46.98 -12.87 13.47
CA GLU A 139 46.90 -12.44 14.86
C GLU A 139 45.65 -11.55 15.01
N GLY A 140 44.51 -12.19 15.27
CA GLY A 140 43.22 -11.52 15.26
C GLY A 140 42.04 -12.35 15.75
N PHE A 141 42.29 -13.53 16.33
CA PHE A 141 41.38 -14.18 17.27
C PHE A 141 42.04 -14.26 18.65
N ALA A 142 42.45 -13.11 19.19
CA ALA A 142 42.70 -12.97 20.63
C ALA A 142 41.35 -12.76 21.34
N GLY A 143 40.57 -13.84 21.40
CA GLY A 143 39.22 -13.87 21.95
C GLY A 143 38.54 -15.08 21.34
N ASN A 144 38.23 -16.07 22.18
CA ASN A 144 37.71 -17.39 21.87
C ASN A 144 36.74 -17.42 20.67
N SER A 145 36.70 -18.55 19.95
CA SER A 145 35.68 -18.86 18.94
C SER A 145 34.33 -18.32 19.39
N VAL A 146 33.68 -17.52 18.53
CA VAL A 146 32.31 -17.08 18.78
C VAL A 146 31.42 -18.29 18.57
N SER A 147 31.37 -19.17 19.57
CA SER A 147 30.33 -20.17 19.69
C SER A 147 29.03 -19.40 19.84
N LEU A 148 28.27 -19.29 18.75
CA LEU A 148 26.87 -18.92 18.84
C LEU A 148 26.22 -19.99 19.73
N PRO A 149 25.66 -19.66 20.91
CA PRO A 149 24.97 -20.62 21.75
C PRO A 149 23.63 -20.95 21.09
N CYS A 150 23.65 -21.62 19.94
CA CYS A 150 22.45 -21.95 19.20
C CYS A 150 21.77 -23.16 19.85
N VAL A 151 20.84 -22.90 20.76
CA VAL A 151 19.64 -23.74 20.81
C VAL A 151 18.77 -23.19 19.67
N ALA A 152 18.66 -23.92 18.57
CA ALA A 152 17.90 -23.50 17.40
C ALA A 152 16.42 -23.28 17.77
N SER A 153 16.05 -22.06 18.19
CA SER A 153 14.67 -21.61 18.11
C SER A 153 14.48 -21.15 16.68
N GLY A 154 13.77 -21.96 15.88
CA GLY A 154 13.46 -21.61 14.49
C GLY A 154 12.92 -20.19 14.40
N SER A 155 13.30 -19.49 13.31
CA SER A 155 12.66 -18.23 12.96
C SER A 155 11.14 -18.41 12.92
N PRO A 156 10.34 -17.51 13.51
CA PRO A 156 8.90 -17.59 13.37
C PRO A 156 8.55 -17.42 11.89
N ASP A 157 7.87 -18.43 11.36
CA ASP A 157 7.40 -18.46 9.98
C ASP A 157 6.52 -17.25 9.67
N ALA A 158 6.36 -16.92 8.39
CA ALA A 158 5.39 -15.93 7.98
C ALA A 158 3.99 -16.42 8.37
N GLU A 159 3.32 -15.71 9.29
CA GLU A 159 1.97 -16.03 9.77
C GLU A 159 1.01 -14.90 9.38
N ILE A 160 -0.12 -15.26 8.75
CA ILE A 160 -1.17 -14.31 8.42
C ILE A 160 -2.06 -14.13 9.64
N ILE A 161 -1.77 -13.10 10.43
CA ILE A 161 -2.51 -12.82 11.67
C ILE A 161 -3.90 -12.23 11.43
N TRP A 162 -4.16 -11.64 10.26
CA TRP A 162 -5.47 -11.08 9.94
C TRP A 162 -5.68 -10.93 8.43
N ILE A 163 -6.90 -11.25 8.00
CA ILE A 163 -7.41 -11.01 6.65
C ILE A 163 -8.88 -10.63 6.77
N LEU A 164 -9.36 -9.77 5.86
CA LEU A 164 -10.78 -9.47 5.82
C LEU A 164 -11.64 -10.74 5.60
N PRO A 165 -12.82 -10.84 6.24
CA PRO A 165 -13.79 -11.87 5.93
C PRO A 165 -14.36 -11.66 4.51
N ASN A 166 -15.23 -12.56 4.06
CA ASN A 166 -15.90 -12.43 2.76
C ASN A 166 -16.54 -11.05 2.58
N VAL A 167 -16.14 -10.34 1.52
CA VAL A 167 -16.57 -8.96 1.25
C VAL A 167 -17.59 -8.95 0.13
N THR A 168 -18.62 -8.11 0.26
CA THR A 168 -19.53 -7.78 -0.85
C THR A 168 -19.29 -6.34 -1.27
N VAL A 169 -19.00 -6.13 -2.55
CA VAL A 169 -18.86 -4.80 -3.17
C VAL A 169 -19.95 -4.61 -4.22
N HIS A 170 -20.40 -3.39 -4.40
CA HIS A 170 -21.34 -3.08 -5.47
C HIS A 170 -20.60 -2.73 -6.78
N LEU A 171 -21.25 -2.96 -7.93
CA LEU A 171 -20.71 -2.60 -9.24
C LEU A 171 -20.19 -1.16 -9.30
N GLY A 172 -18.99 -0.98 -9.87
CA GLY A 172 -18.30 0.31 -9.96
C GLY A 172 -17.71 0.82 -8.65
N GLY A 173 -17.99 0.15 -7.53
CA GLY A 173 -17.44 0.49 -6.22
C GLY A 173 -15.96 0.16 -6.08
N LYS A 174 -15.32 0.79 -5.09
CA LYS A 174 -13.94 0.53 -4.68
C LYS A 174 -13.91 -0.48 -3.53
N VAL A 175 -13.00 -1.45 -3.58
CA VAL A 175 -12.77 -2.41 -2.48
C VAL A 175 -11.28 -2.53 -2.17
N ASP A 176 -10.96 -2.57 -0.88
CA ASP A 176 -9.62 -2.76 -0.33
C ASP A 176 -9.61 -4.08 0.45
N LEU A 177 -8.85 -5.06 -0.04
CA LEU A 177 -8.65 -6.37 0.58
C LEU A 177 -7.35 -6.33 1.39
N GLU A 178 -7.47 -6.15 2.69
CA GLU A 178 -6.34 -6.02 3.59
C GLU A 178 -5.92 -7.40 4.14
N CYS A 179 -4.61 -7.61 4.22
CA CYS A 179 -3.96 -8.82 4.73
C CYS A 179 -2.74 -8.41 5.55
N LYS A 180 -2.76 -8.73 6.84
CA LYS A 180 -1.70 -8.41 7.79
C LYS A 180 -0.91 -9.68 8.08
N VAL A 181 0.39 -9.61 7.82
CA VAL A 181 1.32 -10.74 7.95
C VAL A 181 2.42 -10.33 8.92
N GLU A 182 2.73 -11.21 9.87
CA GLU A 182 3.83 -11.07 10.81
C GLU A 182 4.80 -12.24 10.61
N GLY A 183 6.07 -12.07 11.02
CA GLY A 183 7.10 -13.09 10.82
C GLY A 183 8.49 -12.48 10.70
N HIS A 184 9.51 -13.32 10.89
CA HIS A 184 10.90 -12.91 10.80
C HIS A 184 11.69 -13.83 9.87
N PRO A 185 12.38 -13.32 8.83
CA PRO A 185 12.44 -11.92 8.38
C PRO A 185 11.08 -11.40 7.88
N VAL A 186 10.91 -10.07 7.82
CA VAL A 186 9.65 -9.41 7.46
C VAL A 186 9.06 -10.04 6.18
N PRO A 187 7.86 -10.64 6.25
CA PRO A 187 7.30 -11.40 5.14
C PRO A 187 6.81 -10.48 4.01
N ARG A 188 6.98 -10.96 2.78
CA ARG A 188 6.47 -10.32 1.59
C ARG A 188 5.02 -10.73 1.36
N VAL A 189 4.15 -9.74 1.14
CA VAL A 189 2.74 -9.99 0.80
C VAL A 189 2.57 -10.08 -0.72
N THR A 190 2.00 -11.19 -1.18
CA THR A 190 1.65 -11.44 -2.58
C THR A 190 0.19 -11.85 -2.68
N TRP A 191 -0.53 -11.31 -3.66
CA TRP A 191 -1.93 -11.67 -3.91
C TRP A 191 -2.07 -12.53 -5.15
N VAL A 192 -2.88 -13.58 -5.05
CA VAL A 192 -3.30 -14.41 -6.19
C VAL A 192 -4.75 -14.08 -6.50
N LEU A 193 -4.99 -13.60 -7.72
CA LEU A 193 -6.32 -13.26 -8.23
C LEU A 193 -7.09 -14.53 -8.65
N PRO A 194 -8.41 -14.45 -8.85
CA PRO A 194 -9.23 -15.60 -9.30
C PRO A 194 -8.77 -16.20 -10.65
N ASN A 195 -8.11 -15.40 -11.49
CA ASN A 195 -7.52 -15.82 -12.76
C ASN A 195 -6.08 -16.34 -12.64
N LEU A 196 -5.61 -16.60 -11.41
CA LEU A 196 -4.27 -17.12 -11.09
C LEU A 196 -3.11 -16.15 -11.34
N VAL A 197 -3.39 -14.87 -11.59
CA VAL A 197 -2.34 -13.85 -11.70
C VAL A 197 -1.81 -13.51 -10.31
N HIS A 198 -0.47 -13.48 -10.18
CA HIS A 198 0.23 -13.07 -8.98
C HIS A 198 0.55 -11.56 -9.05
N MET A 199 0.19 -10.83 -8.00
CA MET A 199 0.41 -9.39 -7.87
C MET A 199 1.17 -9.08 -6.59
N ASP A 200 2.10 -8.13 -6.67
CA ASP A 200 2.90 -7.66 -5.54
C ASP A 200 3.09 -6.13 -5.59
N ALA A 201 3.55 -5.56 -4.48
CA ALA A 201 3.80 -4.12 -4.36
C ALA A 201 5.08 -3.64 -5.10
N ALA A 202 5.96 -4.55 -5.52
CA ALA A 202 7.26 -4.22 -6.10
C ALA A 202 7.22 -3.99 -7.62
N LEU A 203 6.19 -4.47 -8.33
CA LEU A 203 6.00 -4.30 -9.78
C LEU A 203 5.33 -2.97 -10.19
N GLY A 204 5.57 -1.90 -9.43
CA GLY A 204 4.85 -0.62 -9.55
C GLY A 204 5.02 0.11 -10.89
N PHE A 205 3.94 0.12 -11.70
CA PHE A 205 3.58 1.27 -12.55
C PHE A 205 2.26 1.86 -12.00
N PRO A 206 2.30 2.89 -11.14
CA PRO A 206 1.15 3.25 -10.30
C PRO A 206 0.02 4.04 -10.95
N SER A 207 0.09 4.48 -12.22
CA SER A 207 -0.80 5.55 -12.69
C SER A 207 -2.06 5.13 -13.44
N GLN A 208 -2.26 3.87 -13.84
CA GLN A 208 -3.40 3.51 -14.72
C GLN A 208 -4.04 2.13 -14.51
N GLN A 209 -3.56 1.30 -13.58
CA GLN A 209 -4.14 -0.03 -13.35
C GLN A 209 -5.31 0.02 -12.36
N ARG A 210 -6.42 -0.61 -12.74
CA ARG A 210 -7.66 -0.70 -11.94
C ARG A 210 -7.49 -1.55 -10.67
N VAL A 211 -6.54 -2.50 -10.68
CA VAL A 211 -6.24 -3.41 -9.57
C VAL A 211 -4.77 -3.26 -9.20
N VAL A 212 -4.47 -2.91 -7.95
CA VAL A 212 -3.11 -2.60 -7.47
C VAL A 212 -2.87 -3.13 -6.07
N VAL A 213 -1.63 -3.52 -5.76
CA VAL A 213 -1.21 -3.87 -4.39
C VAL A 213 -0.46 -2.69 -3.79
N MET A 214 -0.90 -2.21 -2.63
CA MET A 214 -0.28 -1.11 -1.90
C MET A 214 0.96 -1.57 -1.13
N ASN A 215 1.85 -0.63 -0.77
CA ASN A 215 3.07 -0.92 0.01
C ASN A 215 2.79 -1.58 1.37
N ASN A 216 1.60 -1.38 1.93
CA ASN A 216 1.17 -2.03 3.17
C ASN A 216 0.61 -3.45 2.96
N GLY A 217 0.71 -4.02 1.75
CA GLY A 217 0.23 -5.37 1.42
C GLY A 217 -1.26 -5.46 1.05
N THR A 218 -2.02 -4.37 1.07
CA THR A 218 -3.46 -4.36 0.75
C THR A 218 -3.69 -4.38 -0.77
N LEU A 219 -4.58 -5.26 -1.26
CA LEU A 219 -5.02 -5.29 -2.65
C LEU A 219 -6.22 -4.35 -2.85
N ARG A 220 -6.08 -3.36 -3.72
CA ARG A 220 -7.11 -2.37 -4.04
C ARG A 220 -7.67 -2.57 -5.44
N ILE A 221 -9.00 -2.62 -5.54
CA ILE A 221 -9.75 -2.63 -6.80
C ILE A 221 -10.54 -1.32 -6.87
N GLY A 222 -10.23 -0.46 -7.85
CA GLY A 222 -10.82 0.87 -7.95
C GLY A 222 -12.26 0.89 -8.49
N GLN A 223 -12.56 0.02 -9.45
CA GLN A 223 -13.89 -0.12 -10.04
C GLN A 223 -14.22 -1.61 -10.16
N ALA A 224 -15.12 -2.10 -9.30
CA ALA A 224 -15.52 -3.50 -9.25
C ALA A 224 -16.43 -3.88 -10.44
N SER A 225 -16.12 -5.00 -11.09
CA SER A 225 -16.88 -5.63 -12.16
C SER A 225 -17.27 -7.05 -11.77
N TYR A 226 -18.30 -7.64 -12.39
CA TYR A 226 -18.66 -9.04 -12.17
C TYR A 226 -17.51 -10.04 -12.43
N THR A 227 -16.55 -9.66 -13.28
CA THR A 227 -15.35 -10.46 -13.56
C THR A 227 -14.37 -10.53 -12.40
N ASP A 228 -14.46 -9.60 -11.44
CA ASP A 228 -13.63 -9.60 -10.22
C ASP A 228 -14.18 -10.55 -9.16
N ARG A 229 -15.38 -11.12 -9.37
CA ARG A 229 -15.94 -12.10 -8.45
C ARG A 229 -15.04 -13.33 -8.38
N GLY A 230 -14.69 -13.74 -7.17
CA GLY A 230 -13.92 -14.97 -6.99
C GLY A 230 -13.26 -15.08 -5.63
N ILE A 231 -12.32 -16.01 -5.56
CA ILE A 231 -11.52 -16.26 -4.36
C ILE A 231 -10.15 -15.63 -4.59
N TYR A 232 -9.77 -14.70 -3.73
CA TYR A 232 -8.47 -14.07 -3.70
C TYR A 232 -7.64 -14.74 -2.61
N LYS A 233 -6.37 -15.05 -2.90
CA LYS A 233 -5.47 -15.65 -1.91
C LYS A 233 -4.40 -14.65 -1.54
N CYS A 234 -4.25 -14.37 -0.25
CA CYS A 234 -3.10 -13.67 0.29
C CYS A 234 -2.04 -14.71 0.65
N ILE A 235 -0.81 -14.47 0.19
CA ILE A 235 0.36 -15.28 0.52
C ILE A 235 1.36 -14.38 1.22
N GLY A 236 1.63 -14.68 2.49
CA GLY A 236 2.73 -14.09 3.24
C GLY A 236 3.92 -15.02 3.17
N SER A 237 5.01 -14.62 2.52
CA SER A 237 6.19 -15.47 2.38
C SER A 237 7.46 -14.80 2.91
N SER A 238 8.23 -15.54 3.71
CA SER A 238 9.56 -15.18 4.19
C SER A 238 10.54 -16.32 3.95
N ALA A 239 11.81 -16.11 4.34
CA ALA A 239 12.82 -17.17 4.30
C ALA A 239 12.57 -18.27 5.35
N ALA A 240 11.77 -17.98 6.39
CA ALA A 240 11.43 -18.92 7.45
C ALA A 240 10.30 -19.86 7.03
N GLY A 241 9.28 -19.31 6.37
CA GLY A 241 8.15 -20.09 5.88
C GLY A 241 7.18 -19.24 5.05
N ALA A 242 6.07 -19.83 4.66
CA ALA A 242 5.00 -19.14 3.97
C ALA A 242 3.64 -19.62 4.47
N ASP A 243 2.72 -18.68 4.66
CA ASP A 243 1.34 -18.95 5.01
C ASP A 243 0.41 -18.37 3.92
N THR A 244 -0.77 -18.96 3.78
CA THR A 244 -1.72 -18.63 2.73
C THR A 244 -3.15 -18.70 3.23
N VAL A 245 -3.87 -17.59 3.10
CA VAL A 245 -5.29 -17.51 3.45
C VAL A 245 -6.10 -16.97 2.28
N SER A 246 -7.35 -17.41 2.15
CA SER A 246 -8.25 -17.07 1.05
C SER A 246 -9.45 -16.24 1.53
N VAL A 247 -9.81 -15.21 0.76
CA VAL A 247 -11.01 -14.38 0.96
C VAL A 247 -11.87 -14.42 -0.30
N ARG A 248 -13.20 -14.48 -0.14
CA ARG A 248 -14.13 -14.44 -1.28
C ARG A 248 -14.71 -13.05 -1.47
N LEU A 249 -14.61 -12.53 -2.70
CA LEU A 249 -15.23 -11.28 -3.12
C LEU A 249 -16.53 -11.56 -3.86
N TYR A 250 -17.63 -10.98 -3.36
CA TYR A 250 -18.93 -10.95 -4.01
C TYR A 250 -19.13 -9.59 -4.68
N VAL A 251 -19.66 -9.60 -5.90
CA VAL A 251 -20.02 -8.37 -6.62
C VAL A 251 -21.53 -8.38 -6.84
N SER A 252 -22.21 -7.38 -6.30
CA SER A 252 -23.66 -7.24 -6.37
C SER A 252 -24.06 -5.91 -7.00
N ALA A 253 -25.34 -5.78 -7.33
CA ALA A 253 -25.90 -4.56 -7.86
C ALA A 253 -27.19 -4.22 -7.11
N LEU A 254 -27.47 -2.93 -6.96
CA LEU A 254 -28.66 -2.44 -6.29
C LEU A 254 -29.60 -1.76 -7.30
N PRO A 255 -30.90 -2.10 -7.30
CA PRO A 255 -31.87 -1.44 -8.15
C PRO A 255 -31.98 0.06 -7.80
N PRO A 256 -32.37 0.92 -8.77
CA PRO A 256 -32.64 2.32 -8.51
C PRO A 256 -33.85 2.48 -7.60
N VAL A 257 -33.70 3.25 -6.53
CA VAL A 257 -34.75 3.63 -5.59
C VAL A 257 -34.78 5.15 -5.50
N ILE A 258 -35.89 5.77 -5.89
CA ILE A 258 -36.11 7.21 -5.76
C ILE A 258 -36.38 7.52 -4.28
N GLN A 259 -35.63 8.44 -3.69
CA GLN A 259 -35.69 8.77 -2.26
C GLN A 259 -36.76 9.82 -1.92
N GLN A 260 -37.58 10.24 -2.89
CA GLN A 260 -38.67 11.18 -2.66
C GLN A 260 -39.76 10.55 -1.78
N THR A 261 -39.95 11.06 -0.56
CA THR A 261 -40.94 10.52 0.40
C THR A 261 -42.30 11.21 0.33
N LEU A 262 -42.41 12.40 -0.28
CA LEU A 262 -43.67 13.14 -0.41
C LEU A 262 -44.02 13.37 -1.89
N HIS A 263 -45.18 12.86 -2.30
CA HIS A 263 -45.86 13.24 -3.54
C HIS A 263 -46.45 14.66 -3.36
N GLU A 264 -45.60 15.68 -3.38
CA GLU A 264 -46.05 17.04 -3.11
C GLU A 264 -46.47 17.70 -4.42
N ASN A 265 -47.79 17.82 -4.63
CA ASN A 265 -48.34 18.62 -5.72
C ASN A 265 -47.87 20.06 -5.53
N THR A 266 -47.18 20.61 -6.53
CA THR A 266 -46.64 21.96 -6.43
C THR A 266 -47.66 22.95 -6.99
N SER A 267 -48.28 23.76 -6.12
CA SER A 267 -49.16 24.85 -6.50
C SER A 267 -48.47 26.20 -6.27
N LEU A 268 -48.30 26.97 -7.33
CA LEU A 268 -47.58 28.25 -7.31
C LEU A 268 -48.36 29.33 -8.06
N PRO A 269 -48.18 30.63 -7.78
CA PRO A 269 -48.82 31.69 -8.54
C PRO A 269 -48.36 31.69 -10.01
N GLU A 270 -49.19 32.20 -10.91
CA GLU A 270 -48.82 32.41 -12.33
C GLU A 270 -47.54 33.25 -12.44
N GLY A 271 -46.61 32.84 -13.31
CA GLY A 271 -45.27 33.44 -13.40
C GLY A 271 -44.29 32.97 -12.31
N GLY A 272 -44.74 32.14 -11.36
CA GLY A 272 -43.90 31.53 -10.33
C GLY A 272 -42.82 30.59 -10.89
N THR A 273 -41.90 30.18 -10.03
CA THR A 273 -40.78 29.29 -10.38
C THR A 273 -40.84 28.03 -9.53
N ALA A 274 -40.84 26.85 -10.17
CA ALA A 274 -40.89 25.55 -9.49
C ALA A 274 -39.51 24.86 -9.48
N TYR A 275 -39.20 24.22 -8.36
CA TYR A 275 -38.06 23.32 -8.20
C TYR A 275 -38.59 21.95 -7.78
N ILE A 276 -38.45 20.96 -8.66
CA ILE A 276 -38.89 19.60 -8.38
C ILE A 276 -37.65 18.72 -8.28
N HIS A 277 -37.29 18.40 -7.05
CA HIS A 277 -36.14 17.53 -6.79
C HIS A 277 -36.48 16.10 -7.17
N CYS A 278 -35.52 15.38 -7.75
CA CYS A 278 -35.58 13.93 -7.86
C CYS A 278 -34.18 13.36 -7.64
N THR A 279 -34.04 12.59 -6.56
CA THR A 279 -32.81 11.91 -6.20
C THR A 279 -33.07 10.42 -6.09
N ALA A 280 -32.14 9.60 -6.60
CA ALA A 280 -32.25 8.16 -6.55
C ALA A 280 -30.94 7.52 -6.09
N THR A 281 -31.07 6.47 -5.27
CA THR A 281 -29.98 5.59 -4.86
C THR A 281 -29.98 4.32 -5.68
N GLY A 282 -28.83 3.72 -5.88
CA GLY A 282 -28.66 2.47 -6.61
C GLY A 282 -27.17 2.23 -6.87
N ALA A 283 -26.82 1.01 -7.28
CA ALA A 283 -25.43 0.67 -7.59
C ALA A 283 -25.35 -0.20 -8.85
N PRO A 284 -24.78 0.30 -9.98
CA PRO A 284 -24.12 1.61 -10.18
C PRO A 284 -25.00 2.84 -9.92
N GLN A 285 -24.44 4.05 -9.89
CA GLN A 285 -25.24 5.23 -9.61
C GLN A 285 -26.30 5.47 -10.71
N PRO A 286 -27.60 5.61 -10.38
CA PRO A 286 -28.66 5.71 -11.38
C PRO A 286 -28.67 7.05 -12.10
N VAL A 287 -29.10 7.01 -13.36
CA VAL A 287 -29.32 8.20 -14.20
C VAL A 287 -30.78 8.63 -14.07
N ILE A 288 -30.99 9.91 -13.76
CA ILE A 288 -32.30 10.56 -13.66
C ILE A 288 -32.74 11.09 -15.03
N ARG A 289 -34.02 10.86 -15.36
CA ARG A 289 -34.71 11.43 -16.52
C ARG A 289 -36.05 12.01 -16.08
N TRP A 290 -36.42 13.14 -16.66
CA TRP A 290 -37.74 13.74 -16.47
C TRP A 290 -38.59 13.53 -17.72
N ILE A 291 -39.86 13.19 -17.53
CA ILE A 291 -40.85 13.07 -18.59
C ILE A 291 -41.87 14.18 -18.36
N THR A 292 -42.00 15.06 -19.33
CA THR A 292 -42.95 16.19 -19.30
C THR A 292 -44.38 15.71 -19.63
N PRO A 293 -45.42 16.52 -19.36
CA PRO A 293 -46.82 16.14 -19.65
C PRO A 293 -47.10 15.84 -21.13
N ASP A 294 -46.33 16.45 -22.03
CA ASP A 294 -46.33 16.24 -23.49
C ASP A 294 -45.47 15.04 -23.94
N GLY A 295 -44.88 14.29 -23.00
CA GLY A 295 -44.13 13.07 -23.26
C GLY A 295 -42.66 13.27 -23.64
N ILE A 296 -42.14 14.50 -23.53
CA ILE A 296 -40.73 14.79 -23.84
C ILE A 296 -39.85 14.27 -22.71
N GLN A 297 -38.79 13.54 -23.06
CA GLN A 297 -37.80 13.07 -22.11
C GLN A 297 -36.64 14.05 -22.01
N LEU A 298 -36.37 14.55 -20.81
CA LEU A 298 -35.32 15.49 -20.49
C LEU A 298 -34.24 14.81 -19.66
N THR A 299 -32.98 15.02 -20.04
CA THR A 299 -31.80 14.58 -19.29
C THR A 299 -31.11 15.77 -18.62
N ALA A 300 -30.15 15.48 -17.74
CA ALA A 300 -29.38 16.51 -17.05
C ALA A 300 -28.74 17.52 -18.02
N SER A 301 -28.78 18.80 -17.63
CA SER A 301 -28.25 19.95 -18.38
C SER A 301 -28.98 20.28 -19.70
N GLN A 302 -30.15 19.68 -19.94
CA GLN A 302 -30.97 19.99 -21.11
C GLN A 302 -31.89 21.20 -20.81
N LEU A 303 -31.85 22.21 -21.69
CA LEU A 303 -32.71 23.40 -21.67
C LEU A 303 -33.75 23.30 -22.78
N VAL A 304 -35.02 23.47 -22.44
CA VAL A 304 -36.12 23.61 -23.41
C VAL A 304 -36.55 25.07 -23.44
N THR A 305 -35.99 25.83 -24.38
CA THR A 305 -36.21 27.28 -24.53
C THR A 305 -37.67 27.65 -24.81
N GLY A 306 -38.49 26.73 -25.35
CA GLY A 306 -39.93 26.98 -25.61
C GLY A 306 -40.86 26.81 -24.40
N GLN A 307 -40.39 26.19 -23.32
CA GLN A 307 -41.17 25.88 -22.11
C GLN A 307 -40.49 26.37 -20.82
N ASN A 308 -39.33 27.03 -20.92
CA ASN A 308 -38.50 27.50 -19.79
C ASN A 308 -38.14 26.39 -18.77
N LEU A 309 -37.89 25.18 -19.27
CA LEU A 309 -37.53 24.00 -18.48
C LEU A 309 -36.02 23.77 -18.51
N VAL A 310 -35.42 23.50 -17.35
CA VAL A 310 -34.02 23.08 -17.20
C VAL A 310 -33.96 21.91 -16.24
N VAL A 311 -33.17 20.88 -16.56
CA VAL A 311 -32.82 19.84 -15.58
C VAL A 311 -31.41 20.10 -15.09
N PHE A 312 -31.24 20.32 -13.78
CA PHE A 312 -29.92 20.50 -13.19
C PHE A 312 -29.15 19.17 -13.09
N PRO A 313 -27.81 19.20 -13.04
CA PRO A 313 -26.98 17.98 -12.87
C PRO A 313 -27.31 17.15 -11.63
N ASN A 314 -27.86 17.77 -10.60
CA ASN A 314 -28.31 17.09 -9.38
C ASN A 314 -29.66 16.37 -9.53
N GLY A 315 -30.25 16.34 -10.73
CA GLY A 315 -31.54 15.70 -11.02
C GLY A 315 -32.77 16.58 -10.78
N THR A 316 -32.60 17.84 -10.36
CA THR A 316 -33.71 18.76 -10.09
C THR A 316 -34.28 19.35 -11.37
N LEU A 317 -35.59 19.25 -11.58
CA LEU A 317 -36.30 19.96 -12.63
C LEU A 317 -36.59 21.40 -12.17
N TYR A 318 -36.20 22.35 -13.00
CA TYR A 318 -36.41 23.77 -12.82
C TYR A 318 -37.35 24.29 -13.90
N ILE A 319 -38.42 24.94 -13.46
CA ILE A 319 -39.44 25.52 -14.35
C ILE A 319 -39.54 27.01 -14.02
N ARG A 320 -39.25 27.87 -15.00
CA ARG A 320 -39.32 29.33 -14.81
C ARG A 320 -40.53 29.93 -15.51
N GLY A 321 -41.31 30.73 -14.79
CA GLY A 321 -42.46 31.44 -15.36
C GLY A 321 -43.60 30.47 -15.68
N LEU A 322 -44.12 29.82 -14.64
CA LEU A 322 -45.25 28.90 -14.72
C LEU A 322 -46.44 29.52 -15.45
N GLY A 323 -46.90 28.86 -16.52
CA GLY A 323 -48.11 29.21 -17.22
C GLY A 323 -48.92 27.97 -17.64
N PRO A 324 -50.00 28.15 -18.42
CA PRO A 324 -50.91 27.06 -18.79
C PRO A 324 -50.23 25.88 -19.49
N ARG A 325 -49.15 26.13 -20.23
CA ARG A 325 -48.39 25.09 -20.96
C ARG A 325 -47.46 24.26 -20.08
N ASN A 326 -47.20 24.70 -18.85
CA ASN A 326 -46.36 24.00 -17.88
C ASN A 326 -47.19 23.22 -16.85
N ALA A 327 -48.52 23.34 -16.88
CA ALA A 327 -49.39 22.61 -15.98
C ALA A 327 -49.50 21.14 -16.45
N GLY A 328 -49.40 20.20 -15.51
CA GLY A 328 -49.56 18.79 -15.80
C GLY A 328 -48.70 17.86 -14.94
N ARG A 329 -48.71 16.58 -15.32
CA ARG A 329 -47.98 15.51 -14.63
C ARG A 329 -46.55 15.40 -15.16
N TYR A 330 -45.58 15.68 -14.31
CA TYR A 330 -44.17 15.43 -14.56
C TYR A 330 -43.76 14.13 -13.90
N GLU A 331 -43.07 13.26 -14.62
CA GLU A 331 -42.60 11.98 -14.09
C GLU A 331 -41.07 11.96 -14.02
N CYS A 332 -40.54 11.68 -12.84
CA CYS A 332 -39.13 11.36 -12.69
C CYS A 332 -38.93 9.85 -12.86
N SER A 333 -38.06 9.47 -13.78
CA SER A 333 -37.60 8.11 -14.01
C SER A 333 -36.14 7.99 -13.57
N ALA A 334 -35.85 7.03 -12.70
CA ALA A 334 -34.50 6.65 -12.31
C ALA A 334 -34.17 5.27 -12.88
N SER A 335 -33.08 5.19 -13.64
CA SER A 335 -32.66 3.96 -14.30
C SER A 335 -31.18 3.69 -14.07
N ASN A 336 -30.82 2.42 -13.95
CA ASN A 336 -29.45 1.97 -13.78
C ASN A 336 -29.18 0.77 -14.68
N THR A 337 -27.92 0.56 -15.09
CA THR A 337 -27.48 -0.48 -16.04
C THR A 337 -27.46 -1.90 -15.45
N VAL A 338 -28.21 -2.17 -14.38
CA VAL A 338 -28.20 -3.45 -13.69
C VAL A 338 -28.99 -4.49 -14.48
N PHE A 339 -28.25 -5.41 -15.10
CA PHE A 339 -28.75 -6.65 -15.67
C PHE A 339 -29.17 -7.60 -14.54
N ALA A 340 -30.46 -7.85 -14.37
CA ALA A 340 -30.91 -8.97 -13.54
C ALA A 340 -30.63 -10.28 -14.30
N PRO A 341 -29.92 -11.27 -13.72
CA PRO A 341 -29.95 -12.62 -14.26
C PRO A 341 -31.33 -13.22 -13.96
N LEU A 342 -32.28 -13.02 -14.87
CA LEU A 342 -33.52 -13.80 -14.86
C LEU A 342 -33.28 -15.13 -15.60
N PRO A 343 -33.92 -16.24 -15.17
CA PRO A 343 -33.86 -17.51 -15.88
C PRO A 343 -34.31 -17.32 -17.34
N GLN A 344 -33.58 -17.98 -18.25
CA GLN A 344 -33.72 -17.88 -19.71
C GLN A 344 -35.18 -17.91 -20.18
N SER A 345 -35.64 -16.81 -20.81
CA SER A 345 -36.75 -16.71 -21.80
C SER A 345 -37.52 -15.37 -21.83
N LYS A 346 -37.02 -14.27 -21.24
CA LYS A 346 -37.63 -12.93 -21.41
C LYS A 346 -36.61 -11.87 -21.81
N LYS A 347 -36.96 -11.04 -22.80
CA LYS A 347 -36.18 -9.86 -23.22
C LYS A 347 -35.90 -8.97 -22.00
N VAL A 348 -34.65 -8.54 -21.88
CA VAL A 348 -34.06 -7.90 -20.70
C VAL A 348 -34.45 -6.42 -20.66
N LEU A 349 -35.17 -5.99 -19.62
CA LEU A 349 -35.44 -4.59 -19.31
C LEU A 349 -34.62 -4.22 -18.07
N GLY A 350 -33.80 -3.18 -18.16
CA GLY A 350 -33.10 -2.62 -16.99
C GLY A 350 -34.10 -2.16 -15.93
N TRP A 351 -33.67 -2.10 -14.67
CA TRP A 351 -34.54 -1.61 -13.59
C TRP A 351 -34.86 -0.13 -13.82
N ASN A 352 -36.16 0.19 -13.85
CA ASN A 352 -36.68 1.54 -13.98
C ASN A 352 -37.69 1.77 -12.87
N MET A 353 -37.48 2.81 -12.06
CA MET A 353 -38.42 3.27 -11.06
C MET A 353 -38.92 4.65 -11.47
N MET A 354 -40.24 4.88 -11.39
CA MET A 354 -40.87 6.13 -11.77
C MET A 354 -41.69 6.70 -10.61
N VAL A 355 -41.63 8.02 -10.44
CA VAL A 355 -42.45 8.78 -9.50
C VAL A 355 -43.03 9.98 -10.23
N SER A 356 -44.28 10.31 -9.96
CA SER A 356 -44.96 11.45 -10.59
C SER A 356 -45.25 12.58 -9.63
N CYS A 357 -45.10 13.81 -10.11
CA CYS A 357 -45.49 15.04 -9.45
C CYS A 357 -46.46 15.82 -10.34
N PHE A 358 -47.49 16.43 -9.75
CA PHE A 358 -48.42 17.28 -10.48
C PHE A 358 -48.11 18.76 -10.21
N VAL A 359 -48.05 19.56 -11.27
CA VAL A 359 -47.75 21.00 -11.20
C VAL A 359 -48.99 21.77 -11.65
N GLU A 360 -49.47 22.65 -10.78
CA GLU A 360 -50.60 23.56 -11.01
C GLU A 360 -50.22 25.00 -10.68
N PHE A 361 -50.94 25.96 -11.28
CA PHE A 361 -50.81 27.35 -10.90
C PHE A 361 -52.14 27.90 -10.36
N VAL A 362 -52.06 28.71 -9.30
CA VAL A 362 -53.22 29.35 -8.69
C VAL A 362 -53.37 30.73 -9.32
N GLY A 363 -54.37 30.90 -10.17
CA GLY A 363 -54.73 32.20 -10.71
C GLY A 363 -55.27 33.09 -9.60
N SER A 364 -54.69 34.27 -9.42
CA SER A 364 -55.28 35.33 -8.62
C SER A 364 -56.57 35.78 -9.30
N SER A 365 -57.71 35.28 -8.82
CA SER A 365 -59.01 35.88 -9.10
C SER A 365 -59.01 37.27 -8.49
N CYS A 366 -58.86 38.31 -9.31
CA CYS A 366 -59.24 39.66 -8.92
C CYS A 366 -60.74 39.65 -8.59
N ALA A 367 -61.09 40.04 -7.37
CA ALA A 367 -62.45 40.42 -6.99
C ALA A 367 -62.52 41.94 -6.88
#